data_AF-A0A7X6VZ47-F1
#
_entry.id   AF-A0A7X6VZ47-F1
#
_cell.length_a   1.000
_cell.length_b   1.000
_cell.length_c   1.000
_cell.angle_alpha   90.00
_cell.angle_beta   90.00
_cell.angle_gamma   90.00
#
_symmetry.space_group_name_H-M   'P 1'
#
loop_
_entity.id
_entity.type
_entity.pdbx_description
1 polymer ?
#
loop_
_entity_poly.entity_id
_entity_poly.type
_entity_poly.pdbx_seq_one_letter_code
_entity_poly.pdbx_strand_id
1 'polypeptide(L)'
;MPEETDVPAAETPQTGTETEAEPKASPEPVKEPEERMVPYDRFQKVNEERKALKTELERARQEHADREEESQRRRDEAAAQHEETRRKLEALEAEHRAAVEELQRFRDRAQSAVEARLKALPEKVRALAPETDDVLVMDAWLEKAAVLGEEPAGSPKPGTPKSPAPAAPAGKGKRDEEALRAQMSLYR
;
A
#
# COMPACT_ATOMS: atom_id res chain seq x y z
N MET A 1 -4.88 18.21 25.69
CA MET A 1 -5.59 19.41 26.15
C MET A 1 -7.00 18.99 26.53
N PRO A 2 -7.27 18.64 27.81
CA PRO A 2 -8.63 18.48 28.28
C PRO A 2 -9.15 19.82 28.83
N GLU A 3 -10.30 20.29 28.35
CA GLU A 3 -11.05 21.37 29.01
C GLU A 3 -12.18 20.74 29.82
N GLU A 4 -12.00 20.73 31.13
CA GLU A 4 -13.06 20.61 32.14
C GLU A 4 -13.77 21.96 32.23
N THR A 5 -15.10 21.97 32.08
CA THR A 5 -15.93 23.10 32.52
C THR A 5 -16.88 22.64 33.61
N ASP A 6 -16.47 23.02 34.81
CA ASP A 6 -17.16 23.06 36.09
C ASP A 6 -18.18 24.20 36.09
N VAL A 7 -19.42 23.96 36.55
CA VAL A 7 -20.34 25.04 36.98
C VAL A 7 -21.15 24.57 38.19
N PRO A 8 -21.15 25.32 39.30
CA PRO A 8 -21.65 24.87 40.60
C PRO A 8 -23.14 25.13 40.87
N ALA A 9 -23.64 24.40 41.87
CA ALA A 9 -24.94 24.52 42.51
C ALA A 9 -25.16 25.88 43.20
N ALA A 10 -26.41 26.35 43.21
CA ALA A 10 -26.83 27.54 43.96
C ALA A 10 -27.91 27.16 44.99
N GLU A 11 -27.57 27.38 46.25
CA GLU A 11 -28.40 27.28 47.45
C GLU A 11 -29.44 28.41 47.54
N THR A 12 -30.57 28.09 48.15
CA THR A 12 -31.63 28.97 48.64
C THR A 12 -31.18 29.94 49.75
N PRO A 13 -31.92 31.04 49.97
CA PRO A 13 -32.10 31.57 51.32
C PRO A 13 -33.57 31.58 51.78
N GLN A 14 -33.77 31.15 53.03
CA GLN A 14 -34.95 31.41 53.88
C GLN A 14 -34.91 32.84 54.48
N THR A 15 -36.09 33.39 54.82
CA THR A 15 -36.47 33.93 56.16
C THR A 15 -37.24 35.26 56.11
N GLY A 16 -38.38 35.28 56.82
CA GLY A 16 -39.11 36.47 57.30
C GLY A 16 -40.62 36.20 57.34
N THR A 17 -41.42 36.54 58.36
CA THR A 17 -41.24 37.10 59.70
C THR A 17 -42.55 36.82 60.46
N GLU A 18 -42.49 36.88 61.78
CA GLU A 18 -43.49 36.52 62.80
C GLU A 18 -44.67 37.51 62.96
N THR A 19 -45.69 37.07 63.72
CA THR A 19 -46.71 37.84 64.48
C THR A 19 -48.09 38.08 63.82
N GLU A 20 -49.17 37.47 64.33
CA GLU A 20 -50.05 38.00 65.39
C GLU A 20 -51.26 37.06 65.65
N ALA A 21 -51.82 37.13 66.86
CA ALA A 21 -52.73 36.16 67.47
C ALA A 21 -54.22 36.25 67.05
N GLU A 22 -54.93 35.15 67.34
CA GLU A 22 -56.34 34.84 67.10
C GLU A 22 -57.37 35.90 67.55
N PRO A 23 -58.57 35.86 66.95
CA PRO A 23 -59.72 35.52 67.80
C PRO A 23 -60.56 34.36 67.26
N LYS A 24 -60.92 33.46 68.18
CA LYS A 24 -61.91 32.39 68.04
C LYS A 24 -63.15 32.82 67.26
N ALA A 25 -63.36 32.18 66.11
CA ALA A 25 -64.67 32.03 65.49
C ALA A 25 -65.04 30.54 65.49
N SER A 26 -66.32 30.30 65.76
CA SER A 26 -67.05 29.04 65.89
C SER A 26 -66.57 27.90 64.97
N PRO A 27 -66.55 26.62 65.42
CA PRO A 27 -66.27 25.49 64.53
C PRO A 27 -67.40 25.38 63.52
N GLU A 28 -67.18 25.86 62.30
CA GLU A 28 -68.00 25.50 61.15
C GLU A 28 -67.93 23.97 60.96
N PRO A 29 -69.04 23.32 60.58
CA PRO A 29 -69.03 21.88 60.36
C PRO A 29 -67.97 21.55 59.31
N VAL A 30 -67.01 20.71 59.69
CA VAL A 30 -66.08 20.05 58.78
C VAL A 30 -66.93 19.32 57.74
N LYS A 31 -67.17 19.98 56.60
CA LYS A 31 -67.61 19.28 55.41
C LYS A 31 -66.47 18.32 55.08
N GLU A 32 -66.86 17.05 55.00
CA GLU A 32 -66.03 15.94 54.56
C GLU A 32 -65.12 16.38 53.42
N PRO A 33 -63.87 15.88 53.35
CA PRO A 33 -63.01 16.19 52.22
C PRO A 33 -63.78 15.76 50.97
N GLU A 34 -64.30 16.72 50.20
CA GLU A 34 -64.91 16.44 48.91
C GLU A 34 -63.87 15.61 48.17
N GLU A 35 -64.17 14.33 47.95
CA GLU A 35 -63.34 13.44 47.15
C GLU A 35 -63.21 14.15 45.81
N ARG A 36 -62.10 14.86 45.64
CA ARG A 36 -61.85 15.72 44.49
C ARG A 36 -61.49 14.79 43.35
N MET A 37 -62.51 14.11 42.85
CA MET A 37 -62.42 13.09 41.83
C MET A 37 -61.85 13.78 40.59
N VAL A 38 -60.68 13.32 40.15
CA VAL A 38 -60.04 13.89 38.97
C VAL A 38 -61.01 13.74 37.80
N PRO A 39 -61.34 14.82 37.06
CA PRO A 39 -62.22 14.72 35.91
C PRO A 39 -61.73 13.64 34.96
N TYR A 40 -62.64 12.76 34.54
CA TYR A 40 -62.33 11.61 33.70
C TYR A 40 -61.54 11.99 32.44
N ASP A 41 -61.86 13.14 31.84
CA ASP A 41 -61.18 13.69 30.66
C ASP A 41 -59.68 13.94 30.90
N ARG A 42 -59.29 14.39 32.11
CA ARG A 42 -57.88 14.58 32.45
C ARG A 42 -57.14 13.25 32.52
N PHE A 43 -57.78 12.22 33.07
CA PHE A 43 -57.19 10.88 33.16
C PHE A 43 -57.02 10.25 31.79
N GLN A 44 -58.00 10.40 30.89
CA GLN A 44 -57.89 9.95 29.51
C GLN A 44 -56.72 10.64 28.79
N LYS A 45 -56.63 11.97 28.89
CA LYS A 45 -55.55 12.75 28.27
C LYS A 45 -54.16 12.30 28.74
N VAL A 46 -53.97 12.12 30.05
CA VAL A 46 -52.68 11.66 30.61
C VAL A 46 -52.35 10.23 30.14
N ASN A 47 -53.34 9.36 30.01
CA ASN A 47 -53.11 8.01 29.47
C ASN A 47 -52.74 8.04 27.99
N GLU A 48 -53.33 8.92 27.20
CA GLU A 48 -52.96 9.13 25.80
C GLU A 48 -51.55 9.68 25.68
N GLU A 49 -51.21 10.71 26.45
CA GLU A 49 -49.85 11.28 26.52
C GLU A 49 -48.83 10.22 26.97
N ARG A 50 -49.15 9.42 27.99
CA ARG A 50 -48.27 8.34 28.45
C ARG A 50 -48.05 7.27 27.38
N LYS A 51 -49.09 6.92 26.62
CA LYS A 51 -48.96 5.98 25.49
C LYS A 51 -48.09 6.57 24.39
N ALA A 52 -48.32 7.83 24.01
CA ALA A 52 -47.52 8.53 23.01
C ALA A 52 -46.04 8.60 23.42
N LEU A 53 -45.76 9.03 24.65
CA LEU A 53 -44.39 9.09 25.18
C LEU A 53 -43.72 7.72 25.23
N LYS A 54 -44.46 6.66 25.59
CA LYS A 54 -43.91 5.30 25.58
C LYS A 54 -43.53 4.87 24.16
N THR A 55 -44.37 5.15 23.17
CA THR A 55 -44.07 4.87 21.76
C THR A 55 -42.89 5.68 21.25
N GLU A 56 -42.79 6.97 21.60
CA GLU A 56 -41.64 7.81 21.25
C GLU A 56 -40.35 7.30 21.87
N LEU A 57 -40.39 6.87 23.13
CA LEU A 57 -39.23 6.34 23.85
C LEU A 57 -38.77 5.01 23.24
N GLU A 58 -39.70 4.11 22.93
CA GLU A 58 -39.40 2.86 22.22
C GLU A 58 -38.79 3.13 20.83
N ARG A 59 -39.35 4.09 20.08
CA ARG A 59 -38.79 4.51 18.79
C ARG A 59 -37.40 5.11 18.93
N ALA A 60 -37.17 6.00 19.88
CA ALA A 60 -35.87 6.62 20.12
C ALA A 60 -34.81 5.57 20.52
N ARG A 61 -35.19 4.57 21.33
CA ARG A 61 -34.31 3.45 21.67
C ARG A 61 -33.96 2.61 20.45
N GLN A 62 -34.94 2.31 19.60
CA GLN A 62 -34.70 1.55 18.38
C GLN A 62 -33.77 2.32 17.44
N GLU A 63 -34.04 3.60 17.18
CA GLU A 63 -33.19 4.44 16.33
C GLU A 63 -31.77 4.57 16.88
N HIS A 64 -31.59 4.60 18.20
CA HIS A 64 -30.26 4.60 18.82
C HIS A 64 -29.53 3.28 18.59
N ALA A 65 -30.20 2.15 18.81
CA ALA A 65 -29.63 0.82 18.59
C ALA A 65 -29.23 0.62 17.12
N ASP A 66 -30.09 1.01 16.18
CA ASP A 66 -29.81 0.90 14.74
C ASP A 66 -28.60 1.77 14.34
N ARG A 67 -28.49 2.99 14.88
CA ARG A 67 -27.34 3.88 14.64
C ARG A 67 -26.04 3.32 15.22
N GLU A 68 -26.09 2.74 16.41
CA GLU A 68 -24.91 2.09 17.01
C GLU A 68 -24.45 0.91 16.16
N GLU A 69 -25.39 0.05 15.73
CA GLU A 69 -25.07 -1.10 14.87
C GLU A 69 -24.49 -0.64 13.53
N GLU A 70 -25.08 0.36 12.88
CA GLU A 70 -24.54 0.91 11.63
C GLU A 70 -23.15 1.53 11.83
N SER A 71 -22.95 2.26 12.92
CA SER A 71 -21.64 2.84 13.24
C SER A 71 -20.58 1.76 13.48
N GLN A 72 -20.96 0.64 14.12
CA GLN A 72 -20.07 -0.47 14.38
C GLN A 72 -19.72 -1.20 13.07
N ARG A 73 -20.71 -1.48 12.22
CA ARG A 73 -20.49 -2.07 10.90
C ARG A 73 -19.53 -1.23 10.05
N ARG A 74 -19.70 0.09 10.02
CA ARG A 74 -18.80 1.00 9.30
C ARG A 74 -17.37 0.98 9.85
N ARG A 75 -17.21 0.88 11.17
CA ARG A 75 -15.88 0.76 11.80
C ARG A 75 -15.22 -0.57 11.45
N ASP A 76 -15.98 -1.66 11.48
CA ASP A 76 -15.47 -3.00 11.15
C ASP A 76 -15.07 -3.08 9.67
N GLU A 77 -15.88 -2.53 8.76
CA GLU A 77 -15.57 -2.42 7.34
C GLU A 77 -14.31 -1.57 7.10
N ALA A 78 -14.19 -0.41 7.77
CA ALA A 78 -13.00 0.42 7.66
C ALA A 78 -11.74 -0.29 8.19
N ALA A 79 -11.86 -0.98 9.33
CA ALA A 79 -10.75 -1.77 9.88
C ALA A 79 -10.33 -2.90 8.94
N ALA A 80 -11.29 -3.60 8.33
CA ALA A 80 -11.01 -4.64 7.34
C ALA A 80 -10.29 -4.09 6.11
N GLN A 81 -10.72 -2.93 5.59
CA GLN A 81 -10.04 -2.25 4.48
C GLN A 81 -8.62 -1.83 4.85
N HIS A 82 -8.42 -1.28 6.06
CA HIS A 82 -7.09 -0.92 6.54
C HIS A 82 -6.16 -2.14 6.63
N GLU A 83 -6.63 -3.25 7.18
CA GLU A 83 -5.84 -4.49 7.24
C GLU A 83 -5.54 -5.05 5.84
N GLU A 84 -6.49 -4.98 4.91
CA GLU A 84 -6.26 -5.41 3.53
C GLU A 84 -5.21 -4.54 2.83
N THR A 85 -5.32 -3.21 2.94
CA THR A 85 -4.33 -2.29 2.34
C THR A 85 -2.95 -2.47 2.96
N ARG A 86 -2.86 -2.65 4.28
CA ARG A 86 -1.61 -2.93 4.97
C ARG A 86 -0.96 -4.21 4.46
N ARG A 87 -1.71 -5.30 4.33
CA ARG A 87 -1.19 -6.57 3.79
C ARG A 87 -0.68 -6.41 2.36
N LYS A 88 -1.40 -5.66 1.51
CA LYS A 88 -0.96 -5.38 0.14
C LYS A 88 0.35 -4.57 0.10
N LEU A 89 0.48 -3.57 0.97
CA LEU A 89 1.71 -2.79 1.09
C LEU A 89 2.88 -3.66 1.55
N GLU A 90 2.71 -4.45 2.60
CA GLU A 90 3.74 -5.36 3.10
C GLU A 90 4.19 -6.37 2.02
N ALA A 91 3.24 -6.90 1.24
CA ALA A 91 3.54 -7.78 0.11
C ALA A 91 4.35 -7.06 -0.99
N LEU A 92 3.91 -5.87 -1.41
CA LEU A 92 4.61 -5.08 -2.42
C LEU A 92 6.02 -4.66 -1.99
N GLU A 93 6.19 -4.29 -0.72
CA GLU A 93 7.51 -3.97 -0.17
C GLU A 93 8.45 -5.19 -0.19
N ALA A 94 7.93 -6.38 0.14
CA ALA A 94 8.68 -7.62 0.07
C ALA A 94 9.08 -7.98 -1.38
N GLU A 95 8.14 -7.88 -2.32
CA GLU A 95 8.40 -8.09 -3.76
C GLU A 95 9.43 -7.10 -4.30
N HIS A 96 9.29 -5.82 -3.96
CA HIS A 96 10.24 -4.78 -4.38
C HIS A 96 11.64 -5.05 -3.80
N ARG A 97 11.75 -5.41 -2.52
CA ARG A 97 13.04 -5.75 -1.92
C ARG A 97 13.68 -6.95 -2.61
N ALA A 98 12.91 -8.00 -2.88
CA ALA A 98 13.39 -9.18 -3.58
C ALA A 98 13.87 -8.84 -5.01
N ALA A 99 13.12 -8.02 -5.74
CA ALA A 99 13.49 -7.58 -7.08
C ALA A 99 14.77 -6.72 -7.09
N VAL A 100 14.94 -5.83 -6.11
CA VAL A 100 16.15 -5.01 -5.96
C VAL A 100 17.36 -5.89 -5.65
N GLU A 101 17.23 -6.86 -4.73
CA GLU A 101 18.30 -7.81 -4.42
C GLU A 101 18.68 -8.66 -5.65
N GLU A 102 17.70 -9.10 -6.42
CA GLU A 102 17.93 -9.86 -7.64
C GLU A 102 18.63 -9.02 -8.71
N LEU A 103 18.18 -7.79 -8.94
CA LEU A 103 18.84 -6.84 -9.84
C LEU A 103 20.28 -6.54 -9.42
N GLN A 104 20.53 -6.39 -8.12
CA GLN A 104 21.89 -6.19 -7.61
C GLN A 104 22.77 -7.42 -7.90
N ARG A 105 22.26 -8.64 -7.66
CA ARG A 105 22.98 -9.88 -8.02
C ARG A 105 23.28 -9.96 -9.51
N PHE A 106 22.36 -9.55 -10.37
CA PHE A 106 22.61 -9.49 -11.81
C PHE A 106 23.67 -8.45 -12.15
N ARG A 107 23.61 -7.27 -11.54
CA ARG A 107 24.60 -6.21 -11.72
C ARG A 107 26.00 -6.68 -11.30
N ASP A 108 26.14 -7.30 -10.14
CA ASP A 108 27.42 -7.79 -9.62
C ASP A 108 28.01 -8.87 -10.54
N ARG A 109 27.17 -9.79 -11.03
CA ARG A 109 27.59 -10.81 -12.02
C ARG A 109 28.03 -10.18 -13.33
N ALA A 110 27.28 -9.21 -13.84
CA ALA A 110 27.62 -8.51 -15.07
C ALA A 110 28.93 -7.72 -14.93
N GLN A 111 29.12 -7.02 -13.81
CA GLN A 111 30.37 -6.33 -13.47
C GLN A 111 31.55 -7.30 -13.43
N SER A 112 31.40 -8.42 -12.73
CA SER A 112 32.45 -9.45 -12.65
C SER A 112 32.81 -10.02 -14.03
N ALA A 113 31.80 -10.27 -14.88
CA ALA A 113 32.02 -10.76 -16.25
C ALA A 113 32.74 -9.74 -17.14
N VAL A 114 32.33 -8.47 -17.07
CA VAL A 114 32.96 -7.35 -17.78
C VAL A 114 34.41 -7.16 -17.33
N GLU A 115 34.68 -7.17 -16.03
CA GLU A 115 36.04 -7.07 -15.50
C GLU A 115 36.92 -8.25 -15.94
N ALA A 116 36.38 -9.47 -15.96
CA ALA A 116 37.10 -10.65 -16.42
C ALA A 116 37.48 -10.52 -17.91
N ARG A 117 36.54 -10.05 -18.74
CA ARG A 117 36.77 -9.77 -20.17
C ARG A 117 37.79 -8.65 -20.37
N LEU A 118 37.71 -7.55 -19.62
CA LEU A 118 38.68 -6.45 -19.66
C LEU A 118 40.10 -6.91 -19.30
N LYS A 119 40.24 -7.75 -18.28
CA LYS A 119 41.53 -8.31 -17.83
C LYS A 119 42.13 -9.27 -18.87
N ALA A 120 41.29 -9.97 -19.64
CA ALA A 120 41.72 -10.87 -20.71
C ALA A 120 42.22 -10.13 -21.96
N LEU A 121 41.80 -8.87 -22.18
CA LEU A 121 42.26 -8.09 -23.33
C LEU A 121 43.72 -7.65 -23.20
N PRO A 122 44.46 -7.55 -24.33
CA PRO A 122 45.80 -6.95 -24.36
C PRO A 122 45.79 -5.51 -23.85
N GLU A 123 46.86 -5.09 -23.17
CA GLU A 123 46.98 -3.76 -22.56
C GLU A 123 46.74 -2.61 -23.55
N LYS A 124 47.23 -2.76 -24.79
CA LYS A 124 47.01 -1.77 -25.87
C LYS A 124 45.54 -1.56 -26.21
N VAL A 125 44.74 -2.62 -26.17
CA VAL A 125 43.29 -2.55 -26.43
C VAL A 125 42.57 -2.03 -25.20
N ARG A 126 42.98 -2.46 -24.00
CA ARG A 126 42.42 -2.00 -22.73
C ARG A 126 42.59 -0.49 -22.51
N ALA A 127 43.69 0.09 -22.98
CA ALA A 127 43.93 1.54 -22.92
C ALA A 127 42.92 2.38 -23.73
N LEU A 128 42.15 1.76 -24.64
CA LEU A 128 41.10 2.40 -25.42
C LEU A 128 39.71 2.25 -24.78
N ALA A 129 39.63 1.66 -23.57
CA ALA A 129 38.37 1.49 -22.86
C ALA A 129 37.79 2.86 -22.47
N PRO A 130 36.45 3.03 -22.56
CA PRO A 130 35.80 4.24 -22.11
C PRO A 130 35.87 4.38 -20.59
N GLU A 131 36.06 5.60 -20.09
CA GLU A 131 35.92 5.90 -18.66
C GLU A 131 34.43 6.00 -18.30
N THR A 132 33.85 4.87 -17.88
CA THR A 132 32.45 4.78 -17.46
C THR A 132 32.26 3.70 -16.40
N ASP A 133 31.36 3.97 -15.45
CA ASP A 133 30.93 2.98 -14.44
C ASP A 133 29.71 2.16 -14.91
N ASP A 134 29.18 2.48 -16.10
CA ASP A 134 28.06 1.76 -16.68
C ASP A 134 28.53 0.45 -17.34
N VAL A 135 28.10 -0.65 -16.71
CA VAL A 135 28.40 -2.03 -17.11
C VAL A 135 27.92 -2.33 -18.51
N LEU A 136 26.77 -1.80 -18.92
CA LEU A 136 26.19 -2.06 -20.23
C LEU A 136 26.97 -1.35 -21.33
N VAL A 137 27.42 -0.12 -21.05
CA VAL A 137 28.28 0.63 -21.97
C VAL A 137 29.62 -0.07 -22.14
N MET A 138 30.19 -0.56 -21.03
CA MET A 138 31.46 -1.27 -21.05
C MET A 138 31.35 -2.63 -21.76
N ASP A 139 30.26 -3.39 -21.55
CA ASP A 139 30.04 -4.67 -22.25
C ASP A 139 29.87 -4.48 -23.76
N ALA A 140 29.11 -3.46 -24.19
CA ALA A 140 28.96 -3.13 -25.60
C ALA A 140 30.28 -2.67 -26.25
N TRP A 141 31.16 -2.02 -25.49
CA TRP A 141 32.51 -1.71 -25.95
C TRP A 141 33.38 -2.98 -26.05
N LEU A 142 33.30 -3.87 -25.06
CA LEU A 142 34.04 -5.14 -25.05
C LEU A 142 33.70 -6.02 -26.25
N GLU A 143 32.44 -6.07 -26.66
CA GLU A 143 32.02 -6.80 -27.86
C GLU A 143 32.73 -6.28 -29.12
N LYS A 144 32.95 -4.97 -29.24
CA LYS A 144 33.68 -4.35 -30.36
C LYS A 144 35.20 -4.52 -30.22
N ALA A 145 35.70 -4.44 -28.99
CA ALA A 145 37.12 -4.58 -28.68
C ALA A 145 37.64 -6.01 -28.90
N ALA A 146 36.81 -7.03 -28.70
CA ALA A 146 37.15 -8.43 -28.99
C ALA A 146 37.55 -8.62 -30.46
N VAL A 147 36.88 -7.95 -31.40
CA VAL A 147 37.19 -7.99 -32.84
C VAL A 147 38.54 -7.32 -33.15
N LEU A 148 38.90 -6.26 -32.40
CA LEU A 148 40.18 -5.56 -32.55
C LEU A 148 41.36 -6.30 -31.90
N GLY A 149 41.07 -7.14 -30.89
CA GLY A 149 42.05 -7.96 -30.19
C GLY A 149 42.46 -9.22 -30.96
N GLU A 150 41.66 -9.67 -31.93
CA GLU A 150 42.06 -10.67 -32.92
C GLU A 150 43.00 -10.04 -33.96
N GLU A 151 44.24 -9.75 -33.58
CA GLU A 151 45.29 -9.65 -34.60
C GLU A 151 45.38 -11.01 -35.29
N PRO A 152 45.24 -11.10 -36.63
CA PRO A 152 45.43 -12.36 -37.33
C PRO A 152 46.86 -12.83 -37.04
N ALA A 153 46.97 -13.97 -36.34
CA ALA A 153 48.24 -14.64 -36.08
C ALA A 153 48.91 -14.96 -37.42
N GLY A 154 49.77 -14.05 -37.88
CA GLY A 154 50.43 -14.15 -39.17
C GLY A 154 50.13 -12.98 -40.10
N SER A 155 50.57 -11.78 -39.72
CA SER A 155 51.02 -10.83 -40.75
C SER A 155 52.29 -11.43 -41.38
N PRO A 156 52.28 -11.87 -42.65
CA PRO A 156 53.48 -12.41 -43.27
C PRO A 156 54.51 -11.28 -43.36
N LYS A 157 55.69 -11.50 -42.76
CA LYS A 157 56.85 -10.62 -42.91
C LYS A 157 57.03 -10.26 -44.39
N PRO A 158 57.09 -8.98 -44.76
CA PRO A 158 57.33 -8.59 -46.13
C PRO A 158 58.80 -8.83 -46.49
N GLY A 159 59.04 -9.65 -47.51
CA GLY A 159 60.21 -9.51 -48.38
C GLY A 159 61.37 -10.51 -48.19
N THR A 160 61.20 -11.73 -48.68
CA THR A 160 62.25 -12.37 -49.49
C THR A 160 61.64 -12.76 -50.84
N PRO A 161 62.25 -12.38 -51.97
CA PRO A 161 61.66 -12.57 -53.28
C PRO A 161 61.63 -14.05 -53.68
N LYS A 162 60.50 -14.38 -54.30
CA LYS A 162 60.02 -15.66 -54.79
C LYS A 162 60.90 -16.21 -55.92
N SER A 163 61.12 -17.51 -55.93
CA SER A 163 61.36 -18.28 -57.16
C SER A 163 60.38 -19.46 -57.23
N PRO A 164 60.01 -19.91 -58.44
CA PRO A 164 58.65 -20.26 -58.79
C PRO A 164 58.28 -21.71 -58.47
N ALA A 165 56.99 -21.92 -58.22
CA ALA A 165 56.35 -23.22 -58.02
C ALA A 165 56.38 -24.09 -59.28
N PRO A 166 56.13 -25.40 -59.12
CA PRO A 166 55.38 -26.16 -60.11
C PRO A 166 54.00 -26.58 -59.58
N ALA A 167 53.02 -26.39 -60.48
CA ALA A 167 51.67 -26.93 -60.63
C ALA A 167 51.13 -28.02 -59.68
N ALA A 168 49.92 -27.74 -59.13
CA ALA A 168 48.62 -28.47 -59.24
C ALA A 168 48.60 -30.03 -59.28
N PRO A 169 47.57 -30.75 -58.73
CA PRO A 169 46.16 -30.46 -59.06
C PRO A 169 45.05 -30.77 -58.02
N ALA A 170 43.90 -30.11 -58.26
CA ALA A 170 42.50 -30.55 -58.16
C ALA A 170 42.02 -31.45 -57.00
N GLY A 171 41.03 -30.98 -56.24
CA GLY A 171 40.21 -31.81 -55.36
C GLY A 171 38.89 -31.17 -54.96
N LYS A 172 37.79 -31.70 -55.51
CA LYS A 172 36.37 -31.41 -55.26
C LYS A 172 36.02 -31.23 -53.76
N GLY A 173 35.06 -30.37 -53.46
CA GLY A 173 33.81 -30.89 -52.90
C GLY A 173 32.86 -29.81 -52.40
N LYS A 174 31.83 -29.51 -53.20
CA LYS A 174 30.58 -28.92 -52.74
C LYS A 174 29.97 -29.86 -51.69
N ARG A 175 30.01 -29.51 -50.40
CA ARG A 175 29.34 -30.31 -49.35
C ARG A 175 28.62 -29.54 -48.24
N ASP A 176 28.58 -28.21 -48.29
CA ASP A 176 28.09 -27.46 -47.12
C ASP A 176 26.75 -26.75 -47.33
N GLU A 177 26.20 -26.73 -48.54
CA GLU A 177 24.95 -25.99 -48.81
C GLU A 177 23.68 -26.78 -48.42
N GLU A 178 23.74 -28.12 -48.41
CA GLU A 178 22.60 -28.97 -48.01
C GLU A 178 22.52 -29.15 -46.49
N ALA A 179 23.67 -29.11 -45.78
CA ALA A 179 23.73 -29.13 -44.32
C ALA A 179 23.15 -27.84 -43.71
N LEU A 180 23.39 -26.69 -44.34
CA LEU A 180 22.83 -25.39 -43.92
C LEU A 180 21.31 -25.31 -44.14
N ARG A 181 20.76 -26.01 -45.14
CA ARG A 181 19.30 -26.06 -45.36
C ARG A 181 18.58 -26.97 -44.37
N ALA A 182 19.19 -28.07 -43.95
CA ALA A 182 18.58 -28.97 -42.97
C ALA A 182 18.43 -28.32 -41.58
N GLN A 183 19.39 -27.49 -41.17
CA GLN A 183 19.37 -26.83 -39.85
C GLN A 183 18.30 -25.73 -39.75
N MET A 184 17.93 -25.11 -40.87
CA MET A 184 16.92 -24.03 -40.93
C MET A 184 15.46 -24.53 -41.01
N SER A 185 15.23 -25.84 -41.20
CA SER A 185 13.85 -26.40 -41.22
C SER A 185 13.37 -26.92 -39.87
N LEU A 186 14.25 -27.02 -38.87
CA LEU A 186 13.93 -27.44 -37.50
C LEU A 186 13.43 -26.28 -36.61
N TYR A 187 13.32 -25.07 -37.16
CA TYR A 187 12.82 -23.86 -36.48
C TYR A 187 11.60 -23.26 -37.18
N ARG A 188 10.65 -24.10 -37.60
CA ARG A 188 9.27 -23.67 -37.95
C ARG A 188 8.25 -24.50 -37.20
#